data_AF-A0A6L8KXG1-F1
#
_entry.id   AF-A0A6L8KXG1-F1
#
_cell.length_a   1.000
_cell.length_b   1.000
_cell.length_c   1.000
_cell.angle_alpha   90.00
_cell.angle_beta   90.00
_cell.angle_gamma   90.00
#
_symmetry.space_group_name_H-M   'P 1'
#
loop_
_entity.id
_entity.type
_entity.pdbx_description
1 polymer ?
#
loop_
_entity_poly.entity_id
_entity_poly.type
_entity_poly.pdbx_seq_one_letter_code
_entity_poly.pdbx_strand_id
1 'polypeptide(L)'
;MTKILAILILSSGFNVAVETKDGFVERSFQNSRQGVSDFLAFADSFVKSGDLKFCAVSTVEDSGPVMQWIAESGIRIGFLTYQAYQAYTEESKADPASAATVAGACVALYVITR
;
A
#
# COMPACT_ATOMS: atom_id res chain seq x y z
N MET A 1 -18.28 3.16 4.30
CA MET A 1 -17.43 1.97 4.55
C MET A 1 -16.00 2.43 4.39
N THR A 2 -15.17 2.23 5.41
CA THR A 2 -13.74 2.52 5.34
C THR A 2 -13.11 1.67 4.25
N LYS A 3 -12.28 2.26 3.39
CA LYS A 3 -11.50 1.54 2.36
C LYS A 3 -10.05 1.49 2.76
N ILE A 4 -9.34 0.46 2.31
CA ILE A 4 -7.90 0.35 2.49
C ILE A 4 -7.20 0.69 1.18
N LEU A 5 -6.17 1.54 1.26
CA LEU A 5 -5.16 1.71 0.23
C LEU A 5 -3.85 1.15 0.76
N ALA A 6 -3.36 0.10 0.12
CA ALA A 6 -2.13 -0.58 0.50
C ALA A 6 -1.03 -0.33 -0.53
N ILE A 7 0.20 -0.12 -0.05
CA ILE A 7 1.37 0.17 -0.86
C ILE A 7 2.45 -0.86 -0.54
N LEU A 8 2.94 -1.57 -1.54
CA LEU A 8 4.12 -2.45 -1.46
C LEU A 8 5.26 -1.81 -2.23
N ILE A 9 6.30 -1.38 -1.54
CA ILE A 9 7.45 -0.70 -2.14
C ILE A 9 8.54 -1.73 -2.41
N LEU A 10 8.93 -1.84 -3.67
CA LEU A 10 9.88 -2.82 -4.21
C LEU A 10 11.10 -2.09 -4.78
N SER A 11 12.16 -2.85 -5.09
CA SER A 11 13.34 -2.29 -5.76
C SER A 11 13.05 -1.83 -7.20
N SER A 12 12.04 -2.40 -7.86
CA SER A 12 11.64 -2.08 -9.23
C SER A 12 10.58 -0.97 -9.35
N GLY A 13 10.00 -0.52 -8.24
CA GLY A 13 8.83 0.36 -8.24
C GLY A 13 8.00 0.21 -6.98
N PHE A 14 6.70 0.45 -7.09
CA PHE A 14 5.76 0.13 -6.02
C PHE A 14 4.43 -0.36 -6.59
N ASN A 15 3.83 -1.32 -5.90
CA ASN A 15 2.49 -1.82 -6.19
C ASN A 15 1.50 -1.17 -5.23
N VAL A 16 0.31 -0.86 -5.73
CA VAL A 16 -0.77 -0.27 -4.97
C VAL A 16 -2.01 -1.12 -5.14
N ALA A 17 -2.70 -1.40 -4.04
CA ALA A 17 -4.01 -2.01 -4.04
C ALA A 17 -5.02 -1.07 -3.39
N VAL A 18 -6.15 -0.83 -4.04
CA VAL A 18 -7.26 -0.07 -3.47
C VAL A 18 -8.48 -0.97 -3.29
N GLU A 19 -9.03 -0.98 -2.07
CA GLU A 19 -10.23 -1.76 -1.75
C GLU A 19 -11.47 -1.18 -2.42
N THR A 20 -12.23 -2.04 -3.08
CA THR A 20 -13.51 -1.76 -3.73
C THR A 20 -14.56 -2.76 -3.24
N LYS A 21 -15.82 -2.57 -3.66
CA LYS A 21 -16.92 -3.49 -3.34
C LYS A 21 -16.70 -4.91 -3.91
N ASP A 22 -15.92 -5.04 -4.99
CA ASP A 22 -15.70 -6.29 -5.71
C ASP A 22 -14.34 -6.92 -5.40
N GLY A 23 -13.60 -6.38 -4.42
CA GLY A 23 -12.25 -6.81 -4.06
C GLY A 23 -11.21 -5.70 -4.23
N PHE A 24 -9.95 -6.05 -4.47
CA PHE A 24 -8.86 -5.09 -4.65
C PHE A 24 -8.58 -4.82 -6.13
N VAL A 25 -8.37 -3.54 -6.46
CA VAL A 25 -7.82 -3.14 -7.75
C VAL A 25 -6.34 -2.84 -7.56
N GLU A 26 -5.49 -3.60 -8.25
CA GLU A 26 -4.03 -3.47 -8.16
C GLU A 26 -3.42 -2.78 -9.38
N ARG A 27 -2.44 -1.90 -9.13
CA ARG A 27 -1.62 -1.25 -10.15
C ARG A 27 -0.18 -1.08 -9.68
N SER A 28 0.75 -1.18 -10.62
CA SER A 28 2.18 -0.97 -10.40
C SER A 28 2.61 0.36 -10.97
N PHE A 29 3.51 1.03 -10.27
CA PHE A 29 4.05 2.34 -10.64
C PHE A 29 5.57 2.34 -10.49
N GLN A 30 6.24 3.21 -11.24
CA GLN A 30 7.67 3.44 -11.05
C GLN A 30 7.91 4.22 -9.76
N ASN A 31 8.98 3.90 -9.04
CA ASN A 31 9.39 4.69 -7.87
C ASN A 31 10.15 5.96 -8.30
N SER A 32 9.42 6.86 -8.96
CA SER A 32 9.90 8.13 -9.50
C SER A 32 8.87 9.22 -9.22
N ARG A 33 9.25 10.50 -9.36
CA ARG A 33 8.29 11.61 -9.22
C ARG A 33 7.11 11.48 -10.20
N GLN A 34 7.37 11.03 -11.42
CA GLN A 34 6.31 10.79 -12.41
C GLN A 34 5.41 9.63 -11.98
N GLY A 35 5.99 8.51 -11.52
CA GLY A 35 5.19 7.37 -11.06
C GLY A 35 4.33 7.67 -9.83
N VAL A 36 4.79 8.53 -8.93
CA VAL A 36 3.96 9.08 -7.83
C VAL A 36 2.81 9.92 -8.39
N SER A 37 3.05 10.77 -9.39
CA SER A 37 1.99 11.55 -10.04
C SER A 37 0.95 10.64 -10.71
N ASP A 38 1.39 9.59 -11.41
CA ASP A 38 0.51 8.63 -12.07
C ASP A 38 -0.32 7.83 -11.06
N PHE A 39 0.31 7.44 -9.94
CA PHE A 39 -0.37 6.83 -8.81
C PHE A 39 -1.45 7.76 -8.23
N LEU A 40 -1.15 9.03 -8.00
CA LEU A 40 -2.11 9.99 -7.47
C LEU A 40 -3.30 10.17 -8.41
N ALA A 41 -3.06 10.24 -9.71
CA ALA A 41 -4.13 10.30 -10.72
C ALA A 41 -5.03 9.05 -10.68
N PHE A 42 -4.43 7.87 -10.51
CA PHE A 42 -5.18 6.62 -10.31
C PHE A 42 -5.98 6.63 -9.00
N ALA A 43 -5.37 7.03 -7.90
CA ALA A 43 -5.95 7.03 -6.56
C ALA A 43 -7.04 8.10 -6.37
N ASP A 44 -7.00 9.22 -7.10
CA ASP A 44 -7.89 10.38 -6.96
C ASP A 44 -9.39 9.99 -7.02
N SER A 45 -9.73 9.05 -7.92
CA SER A 45 -11.10 8.54 -8.05
C SER A 45 -11.59 7.78 -6.80
N PHE A 46 -10.68 7.19 -6.03
CA PHE A 46 -10.97 6.46 -4.81
C PHE A 46 -10.92 7.38 -3.58
N VAL A 47 -9.97 8.32 -3.55
CA VAL A 47 -9.77 9.27 -2.44
C VAL A 47 -10.98 10.18 -2.24
N LYS A 48 -11.64 10.59 -3.32
CA LYS A 48 -12.85 11.42 -3.25
C LYS A 48 -14.09 10.68 -2.73
N SER A 49 -14.02 9.36 -2.56
CA SER A 49 -15.21 8.51 -2.38
C SER A 49 -15.49 8.05 -0.94
N GLY A 50 -14.65 8.41 0.04
CA GLY A 50 -14.90 8.06 1.45
C GLY A 50 -13.66 8.09 2.34
N ASP A 51 -13.81 7.53 3.54
CA ASP A 51 -12.72 7.38 4.51
C ASP A 51 -11.73 6.28 4.07
N LEU A 52 -10.45 6.63 4.00
CA LEU A 52 -9.37 5.78 3.49
C LEU A 52 -8.27 5.60 4.54
N LYS A 53 -8.00 4.34 4.86
CA LYS A 53 -6.88 3.95 5.70
C LYS A 53 -5.72 3.50 4.82
N PHE A 54 -4.56 4.06 5.08
CA PHE A 54 -3.36 3.79 4.30
C PHE A 54 -2.51 2.77 5.05
N CYS A 55 -1.99 1.77 4.34
CA CYS A 55 -0.94 0.92 4.86
C CYS A 55 0.21 0.76 3.87
N ALA A 56 1.44 0.66 4.36
CA ALA A 56 2.59 0.40 3.53
C ALA A 56 3.56 -0.61 4.13
N VAL A 57 4.23 -1.34 3.23
CA VAL A 57 5.41 -2.16 3.50
C VAL A 57 6.48 -1.74 2.49
N SER A 58 7.72 -1.61 2.96
CA SER A 58 8.88 -1.49 2.09
C SER A 58 9.74 -2.74 2.19
N THR A 59 10.10 -3.32 1.04
CA THR A 59 11.08 -4.42 0.95
C THR A 59 12.51 -3.91 0.78
N VAL A 60 12.69 -2.58 0.73
CA VAL A 60 13.97 -1.89 0.51
C VAL A 60 14.23 -0.88 1.62
N GLU A 61 15.52 -0.61 1.90
CA GLU A 61 15.92 0.39 2.89
C GLU A 61 15.70 1.82 2.38
N ASP A 62 16.06 2.09 1.13
CA ASP A 62 15.74 3.34 0.44
C ASP A 62 14.47 3.18 -0.40
N SER A 63 13.37 3.63 0.19
CA SER A 63 12.05 3.57 -0.42
C SER A 63 11.75 4.70 -1.39
N GLY A 64 12.69 5.63 -1.62
CA GLY A 64 12.63 6.59 -2.71
C GLY A 64 11.44 7.57 -2.69
N PRO A 65 11.09 8.14 -3.86
CA PRO A 65 10.09 9.20 -4.01
C PRO A 65 8.69 8.89 -3.45
N VAL A 66 8.24 7.63 -3.47
CA VAL A 66 6.92 7.29 -2.90
C VAL A 66 6.87 7.50 -1.39
N MET A 67 7.95 7.18 -0.66
CA MET A 67 8.03 7.43 0.78
C MET A 67 8.21 8.90 1.12
N GLN A 68 8.96 9.63 0.29
CA GLN A 68 9.04 11.08 0.43
C GLN A 68 7.63 11.72 0.30
N TRP A 69 6.87 11.32 -0.72
CA TRP A 69 5.49 11.78 -0.87
C TRP A 69 4.63 11.44 0.35
N ILE A 70 4.71 10.21 0.87
CA ILE A 70 3.96 9.80 2.07
C ILE A 70 4.29 10.74 3.24
N ALA A 71 5.58 10.99 3.50
CA ALA A 71 6.03 11.86 4.59
C ALA A 71 5.53 13.31 4.43
N GLU A 72 5.48 13.83 3.20
CA GLU A 72 5.06 15.20 2.89
C GLU A 72 3.52 15.36 2.83
N SER A 73 2.79 14.29 2.55
CA SER A 73 1.34 14.32 2.33
C SER A 73 0.50 14.62 3.57
N GLY A 74 1.07 14.46 4.77
CA GLY A 74 0.34 14.53 6.04
C GLY A 74 -0.66 13.38 6.25
N ILE A 75 -0.67 12.38 5.36
CA ILE A 75 -1.54 11.21 5.47
C ILE A 75 -1.09 10.34 6.62
N ARG A 76 -2.05 9.92 7.47
CA ARG A 76 -1.80 8.89 8.47
C ARG A 76 -1.72 7.54 7.79
N ILE A 77 -0.53 6.97 7.81
CA ILE A 77 -0.24 5.67 7.22
C ILE A 77 0.23 4.70 8.31
N GLY A 78 -0.33 3.49 8.27
CA GLY A 78 0.19 2.36 9.03
C GLY A 78 1.40 1.77 8.32
N PHE A 79 2.50 1.60 9.04
CA PHE A 79 3.69 0.93 8.50
C PHE A 79 3.83 -0.46 9.11
N LEU A 80 3.95 -1.45 8.24
CA LEU A 80 4.28 -2.82 8.62
C LEU A 80 5.74 -3.10 8.26
N THR A 81 6.49 -3.71 9.17
CA THR A 81 7.87 -4.10 8.91
C THR A 81 7.91 -5.22 7.87
N TYR A 82 8.95 -5.25 7.03
CA TYR A 82 9.09 -6.31 6.02
C TYR A 82 9.12 -7.70 6.64
N GLN A 83 9.76 -7.87 7.80
CA GLN A 83 9.81 -9.15 8.52
C GLN A 83 8.41 -9.64 8.93
N ALA A 84 7.56 -8.75 9.46
CA ALA A 84 6.21 -9.11 9.86
C ALA A 84 5.31 -9.40 8.65
N TYR A 85 5.50 -8.64 7.57
CA TYR A 85 4.84 -8.93 6.29
C TYR A 85 5.25 -10.29 5.72
N GLN A 86 6.54 -10.60 5.72
CA GLN A 86 7.07 -11.87 5.23
C GLN A 86 6.48 -13.05 6.03
N ALA A 87 6.50 -12.98 7.37
CA ALA A 87 5.91 -14.01 8.22
C ALA A 87 4.42 -14.24 7.90
N TYR A 88 3.66 -13.15 7.71
CA TYR A 88 2.25 -13.24 7.30
C TYR A 88 2.08 -13.90 5.93
N THR A 89 2.88 -13.53 4.93
CA THR A 89 2.80 -14.11 3.57
C THR A 89 3.07 -15.61 3.58
N GLU A 90 4.04 -16.07 4.37
CA GLU A 90 4.40 -17.48 4.52
C GLU A 90 3.29 -18.28 5.22
N GLU A 91 2.75 -17.76 6.33
CA GLU A 91 1.69 -18.42 7.10
C GLU A 91 0.38 -18.52 6.31
N SER A 92 -0.02 -17.43 5.64
CA SER A 92 -1.26 -17.34 4.88
C SER A 92 -1.18 -17.95 3.48
N LYS A 93 0.03 -18.31 3.02
CA LYS A 93 0.31 -18.72 1.63
C LYS A 93 -0.16 -17.67 0.60
N ALA A 94 -0.08 -16.40 0.97
CA ALA A 94 -0.47 -15.29 0.11
C ALA A 94 0.68 -14.86 -0.81
N ASP A 95 0.36 -14.16 -1.89
CA ASP A 95 1.35 -13.66 -2.84
C ASP A 95 2.16 -12.50 -2.22
N PRO A 96 3.48 -12.65 -1.99
CA PRO A 96 4.33 -11.60 -1.41
C PRO A 96 4.60 -10.42 -2.37
N ALA A 97 4.21 -10.53 -3.65
CA ALA A 97 4.31 -9.44 -4.62
C ALA A 97 3.03 -8.61 -4.74
N SER A 98 1.93 -9.01 -4.08
CA SER A 98 0.65 -8.33 -4.13
C SER A 98 0.52 -7.25 -3.05
N ALA A 99 0.06 -6.07 -3.45
CA ALA A 99 -0.29 -5.00 -2.52
C ALA A 99 -1.61 -5.30 -1.79
N ALA A 100 -2.49 -6.15 -2.34
CA ALA A 100 -3.67 -6.62 -1.62
C ALA A 100 -3.27 -7.50 -0.42
N THR A 101 -2.19 -8.27 -0.53
CA THR A 101 -1.60 -9.00 0.60
C THR A 101 -1.13 -8.05 1.71
N VAL A 102 -0.57 -6.88 1.36
CA VAL A 102 -0.22 -5.86 2.35
C VAL A 102 -1.46 -5.38 3.12
N ALA A 103 -2.57 -5.11 2.41
CA ALA A 103 -3.83 -4.74 3.07
C ALA A 103 -4.29 -5.81 4.08
N GLY A 104 -4.25 -7.09 3.67
CA GLY A 104 -4.58 -8.23 4.53
C GLY A 104 -3.71 -8.31 5.77
N ALA A 105 -2.39 -8.19 5.59
CA ALA A 105 -1.42 -8.23 6.69
C ALA A 105 -1.66 -7.08 7.69
N CYS A 106 -1.90 -5.87 7.20
CA CYS A 106 -2.10 -4.71 8.08
C CYS A 106 -3.38 -4.79 8.92
N VAL A 107 -4.44 -5.41 8.39
CA VAL A 107 -5.67 -5.68 9.15
C VAL A 107 -5.43 -6.80 10.16
N ALA A 108 -4.80 -7.89 9.74
CA ALA A 108 -4.55 -9.06 10.60
C ALA A 108 -3.65 -8.72 11.80
N LEU A 109 -2.68 -7.81 11.60
CA LEU A 109 -1.70 -7.41 12.60
C LEU A 109 -2.08 -6.10 13.32
N TYR A 110 -3.32 -5.62 13.16
CA TYR A 110 -3.87 -4.42 13.80
C TYR A 110 -3.05 -3.13 13.54
N VAL A 111 -2.28 -3.10 12.45
CA VAL A 111 -1.60 -1.88 11.97
C VAL A 111 -2.63 -0.84 11.54
N ILE A 112 -3.72 -1.31 10.91
CA ILE A 112 -4.94 -0.54 10.68
C ILE A 112 -6.15 -1.39 11.08
N THR A 113 -7.21 -0.75 11.58
CA THR A 113 -8.50 -1.41 11.84
C THR A 113 -9.43 -1.21 10.65
N ARG A 114 -10.46 -2.05 10.48
CA ARG A 114 -11.54 -1.75 9.52
C ARG A 114 -12.44 -0.64 10.05
#